data_AF-A0A379VKF3-F1
#
_entry.id   AF-A0A379VKF3-F1
#
_cell.length_a   1.000
_cell.length_b   1.000
_cell.length_c   1.000
_cell.angle_alpha   90.00
_cell.angle_beta   90.00
_cell.angle_gamma   90.00
#
_symmetry.space_group_name_H-M   'P 1'
#
loop_
_entity.id
_entity.type
_entity.pdbx_description
1 polymer ?
#
loop_
_entity_poly.entity_id
_entity_poly.type
_entity_poly.pdbx_seq_one_letter_code
_entity_poly.pdbx_strand_id
1 'polypeptide(L)' 'MLLPEVWVGRSCRLRRCVIDRACIIPEGMVIGENAEEDARRFYRSEEGIVLVTREMLRKLQVKQER' A
#
# COMPACT_ATOMS: atom_id res chain seq x y z
N MET A 1 5.46 3.81 -8.52
CA MET A 1 6.48 4.79 -8.10
C MET A 1 6.71 4.65 -6.61
N LEU A 2 7.95 4.56 -6.18
CA LEU A 2 8.32 4.50 -4.76
C LEU A 2 9.09 5.78 -4.43
N LEU A 3 8.68 6.48 -3.37
CA LEU A 3 9.44 7.61 -2.83
C LEU A 3 10.68 7.12 -2.05
N PRO A 4 11.60 8.03 -1.68
CA PRO A 4 12.80 7.65 -0.93
C PRO A 4 12.49 6.87 0.36
N GLU A 5 13.45 6.02 0.76
CA GLU A 5 13.41 5.25 2.01
C GLU A 5 12.24 4.26 2.13
N VAL A 6 11.56 3.95 1.02
CA VAL A 6 10.54 2.89 1.02
C VAL A 6 11.21 1.52 1.13
N TRP A 7 10.73 0.72 2.09
CA TRP A 7 11.11 -0.67 2.25
C TRP A 7 10.00 -1.59 1.77
N VAL A 8 10.33 -2.54 0.90
CA VAL A 8 9.36 -3.51 0.37
C VAL A 8 9.72 -4.91 0.86
N GLY A 9 8.80 -5.53 1.59
CA GLY A 9 8.91 -6.91 2.05
C GLY A 9 8.98 -7.91 0.88
N ARG A 10 9.35 -9.16 1.20
CA ARG A 10 9.39 -10.23 0.21
C ARG A 10 8.00 -10.50 -0.38
N SER A 11 7.96 -11.03 -1.60
CA SER A 11 6.73 -11.49 -2.27
C SER A 11 5.62 -10.44 -2.43
N CYS A 12 5.93 -9.15 -2.29
CA CYS A 12 5.00 -8.07 -2.55
C CYS A 12 4.70 -7.95 -4.05
N ARG A 13 3.45 -7.61 -4.38
CA ARG A 13 3.04 -7.31 -5.75
C ARG A 13 2.42 -5.92 -5.78
N LEU A 14 3.13 -5.00 -6.43
CA LEU A 14 2.81 -3.58 -6.45
C LEU A 14 2.60 -3.14 -7.91
N ARG A 15 1.38 -2.72 -8.25
CA ARG A 15 1.02 -2.29 -9.61
C ARG A 15 0.29 -0.95 -9.57
N ARG A 16 0.62 -0.05 -10.51
CA ARG A 16 -0.03 1.28 -10.65
C ARG A 16 -0.18 2.02 -9.30
N CYS A 17 0.84 1.99 -8.46
CA CYS A 17 0.77 2.60 -7.13
C CYS A 17 1.89 3.62 -6.91
N VAL A 18 1.65 4.57 -6.02
CA VAL A 18 2.58 5.56 -5.48
C VAL A 18 2.74 5.27 -3.99
N ILE A 19 3.95 4.95 -3.57
CA ILE A 19 4.27 4.66 -2.17
C ILE A 19 4.98 5.89 -1.58
N ASP A 20 4.42 6.43 -0.49
CA ASP A 20 4.95 7.61 0.19
C ASP A 20 6.28 7.32 0.91
N ARG A 21 7.03 8.37 1.24
CA ARG A 21 8.38 8.28 1.83
C ARG A 21 8.38 7.45 3.11
N ALA A 22 9.44 6.65 3.28
CA ALA A 22 9.68 5.84 4.48
C ALA A 22 8.54 4.83 4.81
N CYS A 23 7.71 4.47 3.82
CA CYS A 23 6.75 3.39 4.01
C CYS A 23 7.44 2.03 4.07
N ILE A 24 6.98 1.18 4.98
CA ILE A 24 7.41 -0.21 5.10
C ILE A 24 6.24 -1.08 4.66
N ILE A 25 6.37 -1.68 3.48
CA ILE A 25 5.36 -2.57 2.93
C ILE A 25 5.62 -3.99 3.50
N PRO A 26 4.67 -4.58 4.26
CA PRO A 26 4.83 -5.91 4.82
C PRO A 26 4.94 -6.99 3.76
N GLU A 27 5.54 -8.12 4.11
CA GLU A 27 5.70 -9.29 3.24
C GLU A 27 4.36 -9.80 2.70
N GLY A 28 4.35 -10.19 1.43
CA GLY A 28 3.18 -10.76 0.74
C GLY A 28 2.09 -9.74 0.41
N MET A 29 2.32 -8.44 0.64
CA MET A 29 1.31 -7.43 0.41
C MET A 29 1.05 -7.21 -1.09
N VAL A 30 -0.23 -7.16 -1.44
CA VAL A 30 -0.70 -6.96 -2.82
C VAL A 30 -1.46 -5.65 -2.93
N ILE A 31 -0.98 -4.77 -3.81
CA ILE A 31 -1.55 -3.43 -4.06
C ILE A 31 -1.60 -3.21 -5.58
N GLY A 32 -2.77 -2.81 -6.08
CA GLY A 32 -3.01 -2.54 -7.50
C GLY A 32 -3.51 -3.72 -8.32
N GLU A 33 -3.93 -4.80 -7.67
CA GLU A 33 -4.54 -5.98 -8.33
C GLU A 33 -6.06 -6.04 -8.15
N ASN A 34 -6.60 -5.51 -7.05
CA ASN A 34 -8.03 -5.51 -6.77
C ASN A 34 -8.49 -4.08 -6.43
N ALA A 35 -9.24 -3.48 -7.37
CA ALA A 35 -9.68 -2.10 -7.26
C ALA A 35 -10.52 -1.82 -6.00
N GLU A 36 -11.37 -2.76 -5.59
CA GLU A 36 -12.24 -2.62 -4.43
C GLU A 36 -11.46 -2.69 -3.13
N GLU A 37 -10.58 -3.70 -2.98
CA GLU A 37 -9.72 -3.84 -1.81
C GLU A 37 -8.70 -2.70 -1.71
N ASP A 38 -8.19 -2.20 -2.83
CA ASP A 38 -7.26 -1.08 -2.84
C ASP A 38 -7.94 0.23 -2.45
N ALA A 39 -9.17 0.49 -2.93
CA ALA A 39 -9.95 1.65 -2.53
C ALA A 39 -10.42 1.57 -1.06
N ARG A 40 -10.62 0.35 -0.52
CA ARG A 40 -10.97 0.13 0.88
C ARG A 40 -9.79 0.37 1.83
N ARG A 41 -8.57 0.02 1.39
CA ARG A 41 -7.35 0.06 2.22
C ARG A 41 -6.56 1.36 2.06
N PHE A 42 -6.61 1.97 0.88
CA PHE A 42 -5.78 3.11 0.47
C PHE A 42 -6.59 4.15 -0.30
N TYR A 43 -5.95 5.26 -0.64
CA TYR A 43 -6.52 6.18 -1.61
C TYR A 43 -6.31 5.65 -3.03
N ARG A 44 -7.39 5.52 -3.81
CA ARG A 44 -7.35 5.14 -5.22
C ARG A 44 -7.95 6.27 -6.06
N SER A 45 -7.19 6.76 -7.03
CA SER A 45 -7.69 7.75 -7.99
C SER A 45 -8.70 7.12 -8.97
N GLU A 46 -9.47 7.96 -9.66
CA GLU A 46 -10.40 7.52 -10.71
C GLU A 46 -9.67 6.79 -11.85
N GLU A 47 -8.45 7.21 -12.18
CA GLU A 47 -7.56 6.55 -13.15
C GLU A 47 -6.94 5.22 -12.65
N GLY A 48 -7.28 4.81 -11.43
CA GLY A 48 -6.82 3.56 -10.83
C GLY A 48 -5.36 3.60 -10.36
N ILE A 49 -4.88 4.78 -9.92
CA ILE A 49 -3.58 4.92 -9.26
C ILE A 49 -3.79 4.84 -7.75
N VAL A 50 -3.04 3.97 -7.07
CA VAL A 50 -3.16 3.78 -5.62
C VAL A 50 -2.09 4.57 -4.87
N LEU A 51 -2.47 5.49 -3.98
CA LEU A 51 -1.56 6.19 -3.08
C LEU A 51 -1.54 5.49 -1.71
N VAL A 52 -0.34 5.10 -1.27
CA VAL A 52 -0.11 4.42 0.01
C VAL A 52 0.72 5.32 0.91
N THR A 53 0.22 5.61 2.12
CA THR A 53 0.94 6.38 3.13
C THR A 53 1.21 5.55 4.39
N ARG A 54 2.17 6.00 5.20
CA ARG A 54 2.51 5.37 6.48
C ARG A 54 1.32 5.28 7.43
N GLU A 55 0.47 6.30 7.44
CA GLU A 55 -0.73 6.32 8.29
C GLU A 55 -1.75 5.26 7.85
N MET A 56 -1.96 5.09 6.53
CA MET A 56 -2.84 4.06 5.99
C MET A 56 -2.33 2.66 6.36
N LEU A 57 -1.03 2.41 6.20
CA LEU A 57 -0.40 1.14 6.60
C LEU A 57 -0.57 0.87 8.10
N ARG A 58 -0.35 1.89 8.95
CA ARG A 58 -0.55 1.77 10.40
C ARG A 58 -2.00 1.39 10.76
N LYS A 59 -2.99 1.99 10.10
CA LYS A 59 -4.42 1.66 10.32
C LYS A 59 -4.75 0.20 10.00
N LEU A 60 -4.03 -0.41 9.05
CA LEU A 60 -4.20 -1.83 8.72
C LEU A 60 -3.52 -2.74 9.73
N GLN A 61 -2.34 -2.37 10.23
CA GLN A 61 -1.62 -3.14 11.25
C GLN A 61 -2.41 -3.20 12.57
N VAL A 62 -3.04 -2.10 12.98
CA VAL A 62 -3.89 -2.07 14.19
C VAL A 62 -5.09 -3.03 14.10
N LYS A 63 -5.51 -3.42 12.89
CA LYS A 63 -6.62 -4.37 12.71
C LYS A 63 -6.21 -5.85 12.82
N GLN A 64 -4.92 -6.17 12.78
CA GLN A 64 -4.43 -7.56 12.78
C GLN A 64 -4.18 -8.12 14.20
N GLU A 65 -4.40 -7.32 15.25
CA GLU A 65 -4.07 -7.65 16.64
C GLU A 65 -5.30 -7.85 17.56
N ARG A 66 -6.45 -8.27 17.00
CA ARG A 66 -7.65 -8.68 17.76
C ARG A 66 -8.20 -10.01 17.31
#